data_AF-A0A0D2CJM9-F1
#
_entry.id   AF-A0A0D2CJM9-F1
#
_cell.length_a   1.000
_cell.length_b   1.000
_cell.length_c   1.000
_cell.angle_alpha   90.00
_cell.angle_beta   90.00
_cell.angle_gamma   90.00
#
_symmetry.space_group_name_H-M   'P 1'
#
loop_
_entity.id
_entity.type
_entity.pdbx_description
1 polymer ?
#
loop_
_entity_poly.entity_id
_entity_poly.type
_entity_poly.pdbx_seq_one_letter_code
_entity_poly.pdbx_strand_id
1 'polypeptide(L)'
;MDNFQQYDNTAGFFVGNEVLNVLADSGAAPYLLSAAADLKSYRDAKGYRKIPIGYSATDTAVLRPMLQDYLVCRPNVTERLDFYALNSYEWCGSTPDFQTSGYIGLQALAENYPVPIFFSEDGCNTVPPRTFDDQAAIFGPQMVDTWSGAIIYEWIQEMNNYGLVSYGPQVGADVNDGSTIVQGFTRQGVPTPVSPDFSNLQQQWKTLTPTGVSSGQYAATVTTTPPACPSSTAGGWTVDPSAPLPTIGVGAVSAVTPSSVSSTASGTSSGGGSSATSQGAAGRTASGPPSFKDAGFVGMVFALATVGAGVMVWL
;
A
#
# COMPACT_ATOMS: atom_id res chain seq x y z
N MET A 1 5.11 13.47 3.43
CA MET A 1 5.09 13.70 4.89
C MET A 1 5.01 15.19 5.23
N ASP A 2 5.98 16.03 4.80
CA ASP A 2 6.07 17.45 5.19
C ASP A 2 4.78 18.26 5.04
N ASN A 3 4.02 18.04 3.96
CA ASN A 3 2.76 18.75 3.71
C ASN A 3 1.60 18.34 4.63
N PHE A 4 1.61 17.10 5.14
CA PHE A 4 0.47 16.52 5.85
C PHE A 4 0.68 16.39 7.36
N GLN A 5 1.93 16.35 7.84
CA GLN A 5 2.22 16.11 9.25
C GLN A 5 1.58 17.12 10.22
N GLN A 6 1.34 18.35 9.73
CA GLN A 6 0.75 19.45 10.47
C GLN A 6 -0.73 19.24 10.85
N TYR A 7 -1.43 18.28 10.22
CA TYR A 7 -2.83 18.03 10.51
C TYR A 7 -2.98 16.93 11.57
N ASP A 8 -3.74 17.23 12.62
CA ASP A 8 -3.99 16.30 13.73
C ASP A 8 -4.74 15.04 13.29
N ASN A 9 -5.57 15.16 12.25
CA ASN A 9 -6.32 14.05 11.66
C ASN A 9 -5.52 13.26 10.59
N THR A 10 -4.23 13.54 10.40
CA THR A 10 -3.36 12.64 9.63
C THR A 10 -3.11 11.39 10.46
N ALA A 11 -3.84 10.31 10.15
CA ALA A 11 -3.83 9.06 10.91
C ALA A 11 -2.52 8.27 10.75
N GLY A 12 -1.96 8.20 9.54
CA GLY A 12 -0.77 7.42 9.24
C GLY A 12 -0.26 7.66 7.82
N PHE A 13 0.91 7.10 7.51
CA PHE A 13 1.44 7.06 6.14
C PHE A 13 1.70 5.61 5.73
N PHE A 14 1.31 5.25 4.51
CA PHE A 14 1.75 4.01 3.87
C PHE A 14 3.13 4.23 3.22
N VAL A 15 4.08 3.35 3.49
CA VAL A 15 5.38 3.33 2.81
C VAL A 15 5.25 2.75 1.38
N GLY A 16 4.20 1.97 1.15
CA GLY A 16 3.87 1.39 -0.14
C GLY A 16 2.47 0.77 -0.10
N ASN A 17 1.96 0.46 -1.28
CA ASN A 17 0.72 -0.27 -1.50
C ASN A 17 1.01 -1.35 -2.53
N GLU A 18 0.76 -2.62 -2.18
CA GLU A 18 0.84 -3.74 -3.13
C GLU A 18 2.15 -3.76 -3.94
N VAL A 19 3.27 -3.46 -3.28
CA VAL A 19 4.61 -3.54 -3.88
C VAL A 19 4.99 -4.99 -4.11
N LEU A 20 4.58 -5.86 -3.19
CA LEU A 20 4.72 -7.31 -3.30
C LEU A 20 3.35 -7.91 -3.56
N ASN A 21 3.17 -8.48 -4.75
CA ASN A 21 1.90 -9.07 -5.18
C ASN A 21 1.97 -10.59 -5.29
N VAL A 22 3.12 -11.12 -5.67
CA VAL A 22 3.33 -12.56 -5.80
C VAL A 22 4.53 -13.00 -4.98
N LEU A 23 4.66 -14.31 -4.75
CA LEU A 23 5.76 -14.87 -3.96
C LEU A 23 7.15 -14.52 -4.52
N ALA A 24 7.25 -14.36 -5.84
CA ALA A 24 8.46 -13.93 -6.53
C ALA A 24 8.92 -12.50 -6.14
N ASP A 25 8.01 -11.67 -5.62
CA ASP A 25 8.31 -10.30 -5.20
C ASP A 25 8.92 -10.23 -3.79
N SER A 26 9.01 -11.36 -3.07
CA SER A 26 9.50 -11.44 -1.68
C SER A 26 10.82 -10.68 -1.45
N GLY A 27 11.72 -10.67 -2.43
CA GLY A 27 12.98 -9.93 -2.38
C GLY A 27 12.85 -8.40 -2.21
N ALA A 28 11.67 -7.82 -2.42
CA ALA A 28 11.40 -6.40 -2.19
C ALA A 28 11.10 -6.05 -0.73
N ALA A 29 10.73 -7.03 0.12
CA ALA A 29 10.32 -6.78 1.51
C ALA A 29 11.37 -6.04 2.37
N PRO A 30 12.69 -6.31 2.26
CA PRO A 30 13.71 -5.54 2.98
C PRO A 30 13.73 -4.06 2.61
N TYR A 31 13.46 -3.71 1.34
CA TYR A 31 13.46 -2.32 0.88
C TYR A 31 12.26 -1.55 1.42
N LEU A 32 11.12 -2.23 1.59
CA LEU A 32 9.93 -1.68 2.19
C LEU A 32 10.17 -1.32 3.66
N LEU A 33 10.79 -2.21 4.44
CA LEU A 33 11.18 -1.91 5.82
C LEU A 33 12.25 -0.83 5.93
N SER A 34 13.21 -0.81 5.00
CA SER A 34 14.21 0.26 4.91
C SER A 34 13.55 1.63 4.70
N ALA A 35 12.65 1.73 3.73
CA ALA A 35 11.89 2.97 3.49
C ALA A 35 11.03 3.37 4.70
N ALA A 36 10.45 2.42 5.43
CA ALA A 36 9.69 2.72 6.64
C ALA A 36 10.60 3.25 7.75
N ALA A 37 11.77 2.64 7.96
CA ALA A 37 12.78 3.10 8.92
C ALA A 37 13.31 4.50 8.57
N ASP A 38 13.52 4.79 7.29
CA ASP A 38 13.94 6.11 6.80
C ASP A 38 12.84 7.17 7.03
N LEU A 39 11.57 6.85 6.74
CA LEU A 39 10.45 7.75 7.01
C LEU A 39 10.31 8.06 8.51
N LYS A 40 10.48 7.06 9.39
CA LYS A 40 10.47 7.26 10.84
C LYS A 40 11.65 8.12 11.29
N SER A 41 12.85 7.85 10.77
CA SER A 41 14.06 8.61 11.09
C SER A 41 13.95 10.07 10.64
N TYR A 42 13.42 10.31 9.43
CA TYR A 42 13.16 11.65 8.91
C TYR A 42 12.14 12.40 9.76
N ARG A 43 10.98 11.79 10.04
CA ARG A 43 9.93 12.33 10.92
C ARG A 43 10.51 12.77 12.26
N ASP A 44 11.34 11.92 12.84
CA ASP A 44 11.91 12.10 14.17
C ASP A 44 12.99 13.21 14.18
N ALA A 45 13.88 13.23 13.19
CA ALA A 45 14.89 14.26 13.03
C ALA A 45 14.29 15.65 12.79
N LYS A 46 13.12 15.72 12.15
CA LYS A 46 12.37 16.96 11.92
C LYS A 46 11.55 17.40 13.13
N GLY A 47 11.46 16.59 14.18
CA GLY A 47 10.66 16.88 15.37
C GLY A 47 9.15 16.83 15.11
N TYR A 48 8.70 16.10 14.09
CA TYR A 48 7.27 15.97 13.79
C TYR A 48 6.56 15.07 14.81
N ARG A 49 5.23 15.18 14.87
CA ARG A 49 4.38 14.21 15.58
C ARG A 49 4.73 12.80 15.11
N LYS A 50 4.72 11.82 16.03
CA LYS A 50 5.00 10.40 15.76
C LYS A 50 3.85 9.72 14.97
N ILE A 51 3.55 10.25 13.79
CA ILE A 51 2.56 9.69 12.85
C ILE A 51 3.05 8.31 12.43
N PRO A 52 2.25 7.25 12.60
CA PRO A 52 2.68 5.89 12.35
C PRO A 52 2.92 5.64 10.85
N ILE A 53 3.87 4.75 10.56
CA ILE A 53 4.23 4.32 9.20
C ILE A 53 3.89 2.84 9.02
N GLY A 54 3.03 2.52 8.06
CA GLY A 54 2.58 1.16 7.79
C GLY A 54 2.67 0.79 6.31
N TYR A 55 2.07 -0.34 5.94
CA TYR A 55 2.06 -0.86 4.58
C TYR A 55 0.69 -1.45 4.25
N SER A 56 0.24 -1.25 3.01
CA SER A 56 -0.98 -1.83 2.47
C SER A 56 -0.59 -3.01 1.59
N ALA A 57 -0.88 -4.23 2.03
CA ALA A 57 -0.49 -5.47 1.38
C ALA A 57 -1.62 -6.03 0.52
N THR A 58 -1.26 -6.72 -0.57
CA THR A 58 -2.25 -7.49 -1.33
C THR A 58 -2.61 -8.79 -0.60
N ASP A 59 -3.77 -9.34 -0.92
CA ASP A 59 -4.29 -10.54 -0.30
C ASP A 59 -3.91 -11.84 -1.04
N THR A 60 -2.61 -12.08 -1.18
CA THR A 60 -2.10 -13.27 -1.87
C THR A 60 -1.75 -14.37 -0.88
N ALA A 61 -2.57 -15.44 -0.83
CA ALA A 61 -2.51 -16.50 0.18
C ALA A 61 -1.11 -17.14 0.39
N VAL A 62 -0.32 -17.32 -0.67
CA VAL A 62 1.02 -17.94 -0.58
C VAL A 62 2.11 -16.98 -0.09
N LEU A 63 1.88 -15.67 -0.17
CA LEU A 63 2.82 -14.62 0.25
C LEU A 63 2.44 -14.06 1.62
N ARG A 64 1.15 -13.86 1.86
CA ARG A 64 0.56 -13.15 3.00
C ARG A 64 1.13 -13.57 4.37
N PRO A 65 1.19 -14.87 4.74
CA PRO A 65 1.69 -15.25 6.06
C PRO A 65 3.15 -14.81 6.29
N MET A 66 4.01 -15.03 5.30
CA MET A 66 5.44 -14.69 5.41
C MET A 66 5.64 -13.18 5.39
N LEU A 67 4.93 -12.47 4.53
CA LEU A 67 5.05 -11.01 4.43
C LEU A 67 4.54 -10.32 5.71
N GLN A 68 3.39 -10.74 6.23
CA GLN A 68 2.82 -10.20 7.46
C GLN A 68 3.82 -10.35 8.62
N ASP A 69 4.33 -11.56 8.88
CA ASP A 69 5.29 -11.76 9.97
C ASP A 69 6.60 -10.98 9.76
N TYR A 70 7.15 -10.99 8.54
CA TYR A 70 8.42 -10.33 8.24
C TYR A 70 8.41 -8.83 8.58
N LEU A 71 7.29 -8.16 8.35
CA LEU A 71 7.19 -6.71 8.49
C LEU A 71 7.20 -6.21 9.94
N VAL A 72 7.09 -7.12 10.91
CA VAL A 72 7.05 -6.80 12.34
C VAL A 72 7.98 -7.67 13.21
N CYS A 73 8.75 -8.59 12.62
CA CYS A 73 9.55 -9.56 13.35
C CYS A 73 10.91 -9.05 13.85
N ARG A 74 11.46 -7.98 13.26
CA ARG A 74 12.86 -7.56 13.48
C ARG A 74 13.13 -7.19 14.94
N PRO A 75 14.27 -7.53 15.57
CA PRO A 75 14.53 -7.16 16.97
C PRO A 75 14.47 -5.65 17.25
N ASN A 76 14.96 -4.83 16.33
CA ASN A 76 14.90 -3.37 16.42
C ASN A 76 13.49 -2.86 16.04
N VAL A 77 12.78 -2.24 16.98
CA VAL A 77 11.42 -1.73 16.77
C VAL A 77 11.36 -0.61 15.72
N THR A 78 12.45 0.14 15.52
CA THR A 78 12.48 1.20 14.49
C THR A 78 12.53 0.64 13.07
N GLU A 79 12.86 -0.65 12.92
CA GLU A 79 12.95 -1.38 11.65
C GLU A 79 11.68 -2.21 11.35
N ARG A 80 10.63 -2.05 12.16
CA ARG A 80 9.32 -2.68 11.95
C ARG A 80 8.34 -1.67 11.36
N LEU A 81 7.22 -2.13 10.83
CA LEU A 81 6.05 -1.26 10.62
C LEU A 81 5.36 -0.90 11.94
N ASP A 82 4.68 0.26 11.95
CA ASP A 82 3.82 0.68 13.08
C ASP A 82 2.39 0.12 12.98
N PHE A 83 1.97 -0.28 11.77
CA PHE A 83 0.70 -0.98 11.49
C PHE A 83 0.81 -1.75 10.18
N TYR A 84 -0.06 -2.74 10.00
CA TYR A 84 -0.20 -3.51 8.76
C TYR A 84 -1.63 -3.34 8.24
N ALA A 85 -1.79 -3.23 6.93
CA ALA A 85 -3.11 -3.23 6.33
C ALA A 85 -3.16 -4.21 5.16
N LEU A 86 -4.34 -4.73 4.91
CA LEU A 86 -4.59 -5.74 3.88
C LEU A 86 -5.69 -5.27 2.95
N ASN A 87 -5.45 -5.35 1.65
CA ASN A 87 -6.47 -5.16 0.62
C ASN A 87 -7.21 -6.47 0.42
N SER A 88 -8.23 -6.74 1.23
CA SER A 88 -8.94 -8.04 1.19
C SER A 88 -10.24 -7.93 0.42
N TYR A 89 -10.44 -8.87 -0.50
CA TYR A 89 -11.66 -8.99 -1.30
C TYR A 89 -12.22 -10.42 -1.22
N GLU A 90 -11.89 -11.18 -0.16
CA GLU A 90 -12.28 -12.60 -0.04
C GLU A 90 -13.80 -12.79 0.11
N TRP A 91 -14.52 -11.79 0.64
CA TRP A 91 -15.98 -11.84 0.80
C TRP A 91 -16.72 -11.25 -0.40
N CYS A 92 -17.34 -12.10 -1.24
CA CYS A 92 -18.10 -11.68 -2.41
C CYS A 92 -19.56 -12.17 -2.36
N GLY A 93 -20.52 -11.24 -2.41
CA GLY A 93 -21.95 -11.54 -2.40
C GLY A 93 -22.50 -11.88 -1.01
N SER A 94 -23.73 -12.39 -0.97
CA SER A 94 -24.51 -12.58 0.27
C SER A 94 -24.51 -14.02 0.82
N THR A 95 -23.86 -14.96 0.13
CA THR A 95 -23.82 -16.37 0.53
C THR A 95 -22.68 -16.72 1.48
N PRO A 96 -21.48 -16.10 1.39
CA PRO A 96 -20.44 -16.37 2.38
C PRO A 96 -20.86 -15.91 3.77
N ASP A 97 -20.26 -16.54 4.77
CA ASP A 97 -20.24 -16.11 6.15
C ASP A 97 -18.77 -16.03 6.65
N PHE A 98 -18.57 -15.72 7.93
CA PHE A 98 -17.21 -15.68 8.50
C PHE A 98 -16.41 -16.98 8.30
N GLN A 99 -17.07 -18.14 8.27
CA GLN A 99 -16.42 -19.45 8.16
C GLN A 99 -16.02 -19.77 6.72
N THR A 100 -16.81 -19.28 5.75
CA THR A 100 -16.70 -19.66 4.33
C THR A 100 -16.10 -18.59 3.44
N SER A 101 -16.08 -17.33 3.88
CA SER A 101 -15.48 -16.21 3.14
C SER A 101 -13.95 -16.26 3.07
N GLY A 102 -13.30 -16.95 4.01
CA GLY A 102 -11.84 -16.91 4.20
C GLY A 102 -11.40 -16.02 5.38
N TYR A 103 -12.31 -15.19 5.91
CA TYR A 103 -12.04 -14.35 7.08
C TYR A 103 -11.63 -15.12 8.34
N ILE A 104 -12.07 -16.38 8.52
CA ILE A 104 -11.55 -17.24 9.59
C ILE A 104 -10.03 -17.43 9.49
N GLY A 105 -9.50 -17.58 8.26
CA GLY A 105 -8.07 -17.71 8.00
C GLY A 105 -7.34 -16.39 8.25
N LEU A 106 -7.92 -15.27 7.83
CA LEU A 106 -7.38 -13.93 8.12
C LEU A 106 -7.32 -13.67 9.62
N GLN A 107 -8.41 -13.96 10.34
CA GLN A 107 -8.48 -13.84 11.80
C GLN A 107 -7.40 -14.66 12.48
N ALA A 108 -7.25 -15.94 12.10
CA ALA A 108 -6.24 -16.81 12.68
C ALA A 108 -4.80 -16.29 12.51
N LEU A 109 -4.51 -15.59 11.41
CA LEU A 109 -3.21 -14.94 11.20
C LEU A 109 -3.04 -13.64 11.98
N ALA A 110 -4.13 -12.92 12.26
CA ALA A 110 -4.12 -11.64 12.96
C ALA A 110 -4.12 -11.77 14.49
N GLU A 111 -4.48 -12.94 15.03
CA GLU A 111 -4.47 -13.18 16.48
C GLU A 111 -3.11 -12.89 17.12
N ASN A 112 -3.11 -12.07 18.18
CA ASN A 112 -1.91 -11.61 18.90
C ASN A 112 -0.88 -10.86 18.05
N TYR A 113 -1.27 -10.37 16.87
CA TYR A 113 -0.37 -9.61 16.01
C TYR A 113 0.10 -8.31 16.73
N PRO A 114 1.40 -7.97 16.69
CA PRO A 114 1.98 -7.01 17.63
C PRO A 114 1.70 -5.54 17.30
N VAL A 115 1.04 -5.26 16.19
CA VAL A 115 0.70 -3.91 15.72
C VAL A 115 -0.74 -3.88 15.21
N PRO A 116 -1.40 -2.70 15.17
CA PRO A 116 -2.73 -2.59 14.59
C PRO A 116 -2.80 -3.16 13.17
N ILE A 117 -3.89 -3.86 12.89
CA ILE A 117 -4.18 -4.47 11.60
C ILE A 117 -5.61 -4.12 11.15
N PHE A 118 -5.81 -3.77 9.89
CA PHE A 118 -7.12 -3.41 9.33
C PHE A 118 -7.18 -3.71 7.83
N PHE A 119 -8.39 -3.70 7.26
CA PHE A 119 -8.54 -3.76 5.81
C PHE A 119 -8.38 -2.37 5.20
N SER A 120 -7.31 -2.17 4.42
CA SER A 120 -7.05 -0.91 3.71
C SER A 120 -7.93 -0.74 2.48
N GLU A 121 -8.40 -1.85 1.92
CA GLU A 121 -9.41 -1.93 0.88
C GLU A 121 -10.29 -3.14 1.15
N ASP A 122 -11.58 -2.98 0.90
CA ASP A 122 -12.63 -3.99 1.13
C ASP A 122 -13.85 -3.70 0.23
N GLY A 123 -14.71 -4.71 0.04
CA GLY A 123 -15.96 -4.59 -0.73
C GLY A 123 -15.90 -5.15 -2.14
N CYS A 124 -15.62 -6.46 -2.24
CA CYS A 124 -15.61 -7.23 -3.50
C CYS A 124 -16.84 -6.98 -4.38
N ASN A 125 -16.65 -6.70 -5.67
CA ASN A 125 -17.74 -6.40 -6.61
C ASN A 125 -18.02 -7.50 -7.65
N THR A 126 -17.39 -8.68 -7.54
CA THR A 126 -17.53 -9.76 -8.53
C THR A 126 -18.91 -10.42 -8.53
N VAL A 127 -19.62 -10.36 -7.40
CA VAL A 127 -20.99 -10.85 -7.22
C VAL A 127 -21.90 -9.68 -6.83
N PRO A 128 -22.40 -8.89 -7.79
CA PRO A 128 -23.28 -7.77 -7.50
C PRO A 128 -24.72 -8.21 -7.17
N PRO A 129 -25.49 -7.40 -6.42
CA PRO A 129 -25.05 -6.16 -5.77
C PRO A 129 -24.16 -6.41 -4.55
N ARG A 130 -23.31 -5.44 -4.20
CA ARG A 130 -22.53 -5.53 -2.96
C ARG A 130 -23.44 -5.34 -1.76
N THR A 131 -23.59 -6.37 -0.95
CA THR A 131 -24.42 -6.33 0.27
C THR A 131 -23.67 -5.79 1.47
N PHE A 132 -22.34 -5.84 1.45
CA PHE A 132 -21.45 -5.43 2.54
C PHE A 132 -21.74 -6.18 3.86
N ASP A 133 -22.16 -7.45 3.76
CA ASP A 133 -22.45 -8.29 4.93
C ASP A 133 -21.17 -8.63 5.72
N ASP A 134 -20.01 -8.56 5.07
CA ASP A 134 -18.68 -8.63 5.68
C ASP A 134 -18.48 -7.61 6.82
N GLN A 135 -19.07 -6.41 6.72
CA GLN A 135 -18.97 -5.38 7.75
C GLN A 135 -19.50 -5.88 9.09
N ALA A 136 -20.56 -6.70 9.08
CA ALA A 136 -21.10 -7.29 10.31
C ALA A 136 -20.13 -8.31 10.94
N ALA A 137 -19.29 -8.98 10.15
CA ALA A 137 -18.24 -9.85 10.66
C ALA A 137 -17.06 -9.04 11.20
N ILE A 138 -16.56 -8.06 10.43
CA ILE A 138 -15.38 -7.22 10.77
C ILE A 138 -15.60 -6.47 12.08
N PHE A 139 -16.78 -5.85 12.23
CA PHE A 139 -17.13 -5.07 13.42
C PHE A 139 -17.88 -5.90 14.46
N GLY A 140 -18.01 -7.21 14.24
CA GLY A 140 -18.71 -8.15 15.11
C GLY A 140 -17.78 -8.92 16.05
N PRO A 141 -18.34 -9.78 16.92
CA PRO A 141 -17.59 -10.49 17.96
C PRO A 141 -16.46 -11.39 17.45
N GLN A 142 -16.49 -11.80 16.18
CA GLN A 142 -15.43 -12.64 15.62
C GLN A 142 -14.12 -11.89 15.34
N MET A 143 -14.17 -10.58 15.10
CA MET A 143 -13.02 -9.82 14.59
C MET A 143 -12.74 -8.52 15.34
N VAL A 144 -13.73 -7.95 16.05
CA VAL A 144 -13.63 -6.62 16.67
C VAL A 144 -12.50 -6.47 17.71
N ASP A 145 -12.11 -7.56 18.36
CA ASP A 145 -11.03 -7.55 19.36
C ASP A 145 -9.62 -7.67 18.73
N THR A 146 -9.55 -7.88 17.41
CA THR A 146 -8.30 -8.12 16.67
C THR A 146 -8.09 -7.11 15.54
N TRP A 147 -9.12 -6.84 14.74
CA TRP A 147 -9.08 -5.96 13.57
C TRP A 147 -9.53 -4.55 13.92
N SER A 148 -8.78 -3.56 13.42
CA SER A 148 -9.03 -2.12 13.62
C SER A 148 -9.99 -1.52 12.57
N GLY A 149 -10.83 -2.36 11.95
CA GLY A 149 -11.84 -1.96 10.97
C GLY A 149 -11.46 -2.19 9.51
N ALA A 150 -12.17 -1.50 8.61
CA ALA A 150 -12.04 -1.63 7.16
C ALA A 150 -12.33 -0.30 6.44
N ILE A 151 -11.74 -0.14 5.25
CA ILE A 151 -11.98 0.99 4.34
C ILE A 151 -12.59 0.44 3.04
N ILE A 152 -13.81 0.86 2.73
CA ILE A 152 -14.48 0.42 1.49
C ILE A 152 -13.85 1.06 0.26
N TYR A 153 -13.48 0.22 -0.70
CA TYR A 153 -13.03 0.61 -2.02
C TYR A 153 -14.24 0.68 -2.97
N GLU A 154 -14.61 1.81 -3.57
CA GLU A 154 -14.09 3.16 -3.37
C GLU A 154 -15.23 4.19 -3.41
N TRP A 155 -14.93 5.46 -3.13
CA TRP A 155 -15.96 6.50 -3.12
C TRP A 155 -16.50 6.80 -4.53
N ILE A 156 -15.62 7.02 -5.51
CA ILE A 156 -16.00 7.52 -6.84
C ILE A 156 -16.20 6.36 -7.81
N GLN A 157 -17.31 6.37 -8.54
CA GLN A 157 -17.58 5.41 -9.61
C GLN A 157 -16.72 5.71 -10.83
N GLU A 158 -15.81 4.78 -11.11
CA GLU A 158 -14.92 4.80 -12.27
C GLU A 158 -15.16 3.57 -13.17
N MET A 159 -14.22 3.24 -14.06
CA MET A 159 -14.35 2.11 -14.99
C MET A 159 -14.38 0.73 -14.30
N ASN A 160 -13.86 0.64 -13.07
CA ASN A 160 -13.72 -0.60 -12.31
C ASN A 160 -15.00 -1.04 -11.57
N ASN A 161 -16.05 -0.20 -11.56
CA ASN A 161 -17.34 -0.47 -10.91
C ASN A 161 -17.29 -0.70 -9.39
N TYR A 162 -16.41 0.02 -8.69
CA TYR A 162 -16.32 -0.02 -7.23
C TYR A 162 -16.94 1.19 -6.52
N GLY A 163 -17.41 2.19 -7.26
CA GLY A 163 -17.84 3.45 -6.67
C GLY A 163 -19.13 3.39 -5.88
N LEU A 164 -19.16 4.11 -4.76
CA LEU A 164 -20.38 4.37 -3.99
C LEU A 164 -21.16 5.58 -4.48
N VAL A 165 -20.51 6.52 -5.18
CA VAL A 165 -21.15 7.70 -5.76
C VAL A 165 -20.62 8.06 -7.14
N SER A 166 -21.39 8.82 -7.91
CA SER A 166 -20.98 9.37 -9.21
C SER A 166 -21.16 10.89 -9.23
N TYR A 167 -20.21 11.62 -9.80
CA TYR A 167 -20.33 13.07 -10.06
C TYR A 167 -20.87 13.39 -11.46
N GLY A 168 -21.46 12.40 -12.15
CA GLY A 168 -22.00 12.53 -13.49
C GLY A 168 -21.57 11.39 -14.42
N PRO A 169 -22.06 11.41 -15.68
CA PRO A 169 -21.65 10.43 -16.68
C PRO A 169 -20.17 10.58 -17.01
N GLN A 170 -19.57 9.51 -17.56
CA GLN A 170 -18.23 9.57 -18.12
C GLN A 170 -18.16 10.62 -19.23
N VAL A 171 -17.12 11.43 -19.20
CA VAL A 171 -16.81 12.47 -20.19
C VAL A 171 -15.46 12.19 -20.83
N GLY A 172 -15.08 12.99 -21.84
CA GLY A 172 -13.72 12.93 -22.38
C GLY A 172 -12.68 13.25 -21.32
N ALA A 173 -11.53 12.58 -21.37
CA ALA A 173 -10.43 12.89 -20.46
C ALA A 173 -9.95 14.34 -20.68
N ASP A 174 -9.65 15.02 -19.57
CA ASP A 174 -9.03 16.33 -19.55
C ASP A 174 -7.63 16.20 -18.96
N VAL A 175 -6.62 16.66 -19.70
CA VAL A 175 -5.20 16.54 -19.33
C VAL A 175 -4.64 17.85 -18.79
N ASN A 176 -5.48 18.87 -18.63
CA ASN A 176 -5.07 20.14 -18.05
C ASN A 176 -4.75 19.99 -16.57
N ASP A 177 -3.67 20.64 -16.14
CA ASP A 177 -3.33 20.71 -14.72
C ASP A 177 -4.43 21.44 -13.93
N GLY A 178 -4.83 20.88 -12.79
CA GLY A 178 -5.97 21.35 -12.00
C GLY A 178 -7.35 20.97 -12.54
N SER A 179 -7.45 20.11 -13.56
CA SER A 179 -8.76 19.61 -14.01
C SER A 179 -9.49 18.83 -12.92
N THR A 180 -10.81 19.03 -12.84
CA THR A 180 -11.70 18.23 -11.98
C THR A 180 -12.08 16.91 -12.64
N ILE A 181 -11.69 16.69 -13.90
CA ILE A 181 -11.92 15.45 -14.64
C ILE A 181 -10.61 14.68 -14.66
N VAL A 182 -10.62 13.49 -14.06
CA VAL A 182 -9.47 12.59 -14.05
C VAL A 182 -9.88 11.33 -14.78
N GLN A 183 -9.16 10.98 -15.86
CA GLN A 183 -9.45 9.80 -16.69
C GLN A 183 -10.90 9.72 -17.21
N GLY A 184 -11.52 10.89 -17.47
CA GLY A 184 -12.90 10.96 -17.96
C GLY A 184 -13.97 10.91 -16.85
N PHE A 185 -13.58 10.90 -15.58
CA PHE A 185 -14.50 10.93 -14.45
C PHE A 185 -14.38 12.26 -13.70
N THR A 186 -15.51 12.94 -13.55
CA THR A 186 -15.61 14.15 -12.72
C THR A 186 -15.39 13.77 -11.25
N ARG A 187 -14.60 14.56 -10.51
CA ARG A 187 -14.27 14.32 -9.10
C ARG A 187 -14.73 15.43 -8.14
N GLN A 188 -15.55 16.36 -8.61
CA GLN A 188 -16.05 17.49 -7.82
C GLN A 188 -17.52 17.78 -8.13
N GLY A 189 -18.26 18.30 -7.14
CA GLY A 189 -19.66 18.70 -7.27
C GLY A 189 -20.54 18.07 -6.21
N VAL A 190 -21.85 17.98 -6.48
CA VAL A 190 -22.79 17.21 -5.66
C VAL A 190 -22.84 15.79 -6.23
N PRO A 191 -22.37 14.76 -5.49
CA PRO A 191 -22.41 13.40 -5.99
C PRO A 191 -23.81 12.81 -5.93
N THR A 192 -24.11 11.87 -6.83
CA THR A 192 -25.31 11.03 -6.82
C THR A 192 -24.95 9.64 -6.30
N PRO A 193 -25.66 9.10 -5.30
CA PRO A 193 -25.44 7.74 -4.82
C PRO A 193 -25.57 6.69 -5.93
N VAL A 194 -24.62 5.75 -5.97
CA VAL A 194 -24.72 4.56 -6.82
C VAL A 194 -25.60 3.53 -6.12
N SER A 195 -26.65 3.10 -6.81
CA SER A 195 -27.61 2.12 -6.29
C SER A 195 -27.29 0.71 -6.79
N PRO A 196 -27.37 -0.32 -5.93
CA PRO A 196 -27.80 -0.26 -4.52
C PRO A 196 -26.64 -0.06 -3.52
N ASP A 197 -25.38 -0.11 -3.96
CA ASP A 197 -24.20 -0.20 -3.10
C ASP A 197 -24.13 0.86 -2.00
N PHE A 198 -24.36 2.15 -2.33
CA PHE A 198 -24.36 3.21 -1.32
C PHE A 198 -25.37 2.94 -0.19
N SER A 199 -26.58 2.55 -0.58
CA SER A 199 -27.66 2.31 0.37
C SER A 199 -27.44 1.03 1.18
N ASN A 200 -26.79 0.02 0.60
CA ASN A 200 -26.46 -1.23 1.29
C ASN A 200 -25.39 -0.97 2.36
N LEU A 201 -24.29 -0.31 2.00
CA LEU A 201 -23.24 0.04 2.96
C LEU A 201 -23.77 0.92 4.09
N GLN A 202 -24.57 1.94 3.74
CA GLN A 202 -25.20 2.81 4.73
C GLN A 202 -26.07 2.02 5.72
N GLN A 203 -26.82 1.01 5.25
CA GLN A 203 -27.66 0.19 6.11
C GLN A 203 -26.86 -0.67 7.08
N GLN A 204 -25.74 -1.26 6.63
CA GLN A 204 -24.82 -1.99 7.49
C GLN A 204 -24.28 -1.08 8.60
N TRP A 205 -23.57 -0.01 8.22
CA TRP A 205 -22.92 0.91 9.16
C TRP A 205 -23.89 1.65 10.08
N LYS A 206 -25.17 1.79 9.71
CA LYS A 206 -26.20 2.37 10.59
C LYS A 206 -26.45 1.54 11.85
N THR A 207 -26.22 0.23 11.81
CA THR A 207 -26.57 -0.70 12.89
C THR A 207 -25.37 -1.20 13.68
N LEU A 208 -24.17 -1.15 13.10
CA LEU A 208 -22.95 -1.63 13.73
C LEU A 208 -22.49 -0.68 14.85
N THR A 209 -22.18 -1.29 16.00
CA THR A 209 -21.74 -0.58 17.21
C THR A 209 -20.52 -1.30 17.81
N PRO A 210 -19.38 -1.30 17.10
CA PRO A 210 -18.19 -2.01 17.56
C PRO A 210 -17.76 -1.49 18.94
N THR A 211 -17.44 -2.41 19.83
CA THR A 211 -16.88 -2.11 21.14
C THR A 211 -15.36 -2.08 21.06
N GLY A 212 -14.73 -1.27 21.90
CA GLY A 212 -13.28 -1.27 22.05
C GLY A 212 -12.88 -1.29 23.52
N VAL A 213 -11.58 -1.45 23.75
CA VAL A 213 -10.97 -1.35 25.08
C VAL A 213 -10.34 0.03 25.25
N SER A 214 -10.43 0.59 26.46
CA SER A 214 -9.75 1.86 26.75
C SER A 214 -8.23 1.68 26.73
N SER A 215 -7.49 2.71 26.30
CA SER A 215 -6.02 2.64 26.20
C SER A 215 -5.35 2.24 27.53
N GLY A 216 -5.85 2.73 28.67
CA GLY A 216 -5.31 2.39 29.98
C GLY A 216 -5.54 0.93 30.39
N GLN A 217 -6.69 0.36 30.05
CA GLN A 217 -6.96 -1.06 30.28
C GLN A 217 -6.13 -1.94 29.35
N TYR A 218 -6.05 -1.58 28.07
CA TYR A 218 -5.24 -2.30 27.10
C TYR A 218 -3.76 -2.32 27.50
N ALA A 219 -3.19 -1.17 27.90
CA ALA A 219 -1.80 -1.07 28.33
C ALA A 219 -1.49 -1.94 29.57
N ALA A 220 -2.49 -2.24 30.41
CA ALA A 220 -2.32 -3.10 31.58
C ALA A 220 -2.33 -4.60 31.25
N THR A 221 -2.89 -4.99 30.09
CA THR A 221 -3.08 -6.39 29.70
C THR A 221 -2.26 -6.81 28.48
N VAL A 222 -1.74 -5.85 27.69
CA VAL A 222 -1.06 -6.16 26.44
C VAL A 222 0.24 -6.92 26.67
N THR A 223 0.33 -8.10 26.06
CA THR A 223 1.52 -8.95 26.07
C THR A 223 1.83 -9.41 24.65
N THR A 224 2.16 -8.48 23.75
CA THR A 224 2.50 -8.86 22.37
C THR A 224 3.99 -9.16 22.26
N THR A 225 4.31 -10.30 21.66
CA THR A 225 5.67 -10.67 21.27
C THR A 225 5.73 -10.62 19.75
N PRO A 226 6.75 -9.99 19.13
CA PRO A 226 6.89 -10.03 17.69
C PRO A 226 6.98 -11.49 17.21
N PRO A 227 6.40 -11.82 16.04
CA PRO A 227 6.56 -13.14 15.45
C PRO A 227 8.03 -13.40 15.10
N ALA A 228 8.38 -14.68 14.95
CA ALA A 228 9.68 -15.04 14.42
C ALA A 228 9.80 -14.56 12.97
N CYS A 229 10.98 -14.03 12.60
CA CYS A 229 11.18 -13.68 11.21
C CYS A 229 11.15 -14.94 10.32
N PRO A 230 10.42 -14.92 9.20
CA PRO A 230 10.32 -16.09 8.35
C PRO A 230 11.66 -16.45 7.72
N SER A 231 12.04 -17.73 7.81
CA SER A 231 13.23 -18.27 7.17
C SER A 231 13.06 -18.31 5.65
N SER A 232 14.16 -18.10 4.91
CA SER A 232 14.14 -18.27 3.47
C SER A 232 13.85 -19.72 3.07
N THR A 233 13.02 -19.90 2.04
CA THR A 233 12.67 -21.19 1.46
C THR A 233 13.00 -21.24 -0.04
N ALA A 234 13.54 -22.38 -0.49
CA ALA A 234 13.87 -22.58 -1.90
C ALA A 234 12.60 -22.56 -2.75
N GLY A 235 12.54 -21.68 -3.76
CA GLY A 235 11.37 -21.50 -4.62
C GLY A 235 10.19 -20.78 -3.95
N GLY A 236 10.36 -20.26 -2.73
CA GLY A 236 9.32 -19.56 -1.99
C GLY A 236 9.78 -18.18 -1.48
N TRP A 237 9.79 -18.01 -0.17
CA TRP A 237 10.20 -16.77 0.48
C TRP A 237 11.73 -16.60 0.36
N THR A 238 12.18 -15.60 -0.39
CA THR A 238 13.61 -15.45 -0.74
C THR A 238 14.40 -14.53 0.19
N VAL A 239 13.77 -13.99 1.24
CA VAL A 239 14.43 -13.03 2.13
C VAL A 239 15.20 -13.74 3.23
N ASP A 240 16.47 -13.37 3.39
CA ASP A 240 17.26 -13.73 4.56
C ASP A 240 16.87 -12.81 5.74
N PRO A 241 16.22 -13.33 6.79
CA PRO A 241 15.82 -12.53 7.93
C PRO A 241 17.00 -12.03 8.79
N SER A 242 18.18 -12.63 8.65
CA SER A 242 19.39 -12.22 9.38
C SER A 242 20.14 -11.07 8.69
N ALA A 243 19.83 -10.79 7.43
CA ALA A 243 20.46 -9.73 6.68
C ALA A 243 20.05 -8.34 7.22
N PRO A 244 20.99 -7.38 7.30
CA PRO A 244 20.67 -6.00 7.63
C PRO A 244 19.71 -5.42 6.57
N LEU A 245 18.91 -4.43 6.96
CA LEU A 245 18.11 -3.70 5.98
C LEU A 245 19.03 -3.03 4.96
N PRO A 246 18.64 -3.02 3.66
CA PRO A 246 19.44 -2.36 2.64
C PRO A 246 19.52 -0.87 2.94
N THR A 247 20.71 -0.29 2.90
CA THR A 247 20.91 1.16 3.04
C THR A 247 21.13 1.79 1.67
N ILE A 248 20.50 2.93 1.40
CA ILE A 248 20.90 3.79 0.28
C ILE A 248 22.22 4.43 0.67
N GLY A 249 23.35 3.86 0.24
CA GLY A 249 24.66 4.47 0.47
C GLY A 249 24.68 5.92 -0.02
N VAL A 250 25.43 6.80 0.65
CA VAL A 250 25.57 8.24 0.34
C VAL A 250 25.80 8.58 -1.15
N GLY A 251 26.36 7.65 -1.93
CA GLY A 251 26.56 7.82 -3.37
C GLY A 251 25.28 7.82 -4.22
N ALA A 252 24.19 7.18 -3.77
CA ALA A 252 22.91 7.14 -4.50
C ALA A 252 22.03 8.38 -4.22
N VAL A 253 22.19 9.00 -3.05
CA VAL A 253 21.48 10.25 -2.68
C VAL A 253 22.07 11.47 -3.39
N SER A 254 23.35 11.43 -3.76
CA SER A 254 24.06 12.52 -4.46
C SER A 254 23.71 12.62 -5.95
N ALA A 255 22.98 11.66 -6.52
CA ALA A 255 22.56 11.71 -7.92
C ALA A 255 21.34 12.63 -8.17
N VAL A 256 20.73 13.18 -7.12
CA VAL A 256 19.57 14.09 -7.20
C VAL A 256 19.88 15.42 -6.50
N THR A 257 21.04 16.00 -6.75
CA THR A 257 21.21 17.45 -6.62
C THR A 257 20.96 18.08 -7.99
N PRO A 258 20.00 19.01 -8.14
CA PRO A 258 19.88 19.79 -9.36
C PRO A 258 21.14 20.66 -9.45
N SER A 259 22.04 20.34 -10.37
CA SER A 259 23.16 21.22 -10.68
C SER A 259 22.59 22.56 -11.13
N SER A 260 22.66 23.55 -10.26
CA SER A 260 22.42 24.95 -10.58
C SER A 260 23.35 25.34 -11.72
N VAL A 261 22.76 25.62 -12.88
CA VAL A 261 23.47 26.12 -14.06
C VAL A 261 23.99 27.51 -13.72
N SER A 262 25.26 27.60 -13.35
CA SER A 262 26.00 28.87 -13.33
C SER A 262 26.83 28.95 -14.60
N SER A 263 26.34 29.75 -15.54
CA SER A 263 27.07 30.13 -16.74
C SER A 263 28.17 31.11 -16.36
N THR A 264 29.42 30.76 -16.65
CA THR A 264 30.47 31.75 -16.85
C THR A 264 31.42 31.28 -17.92
N ALA A 265 31.59 32.14 -18.93
CA ALA A 265 32.36 31.89 -20.13
C ALA A 265 33.84 32.25 -19.96
N SER A 266 34.65 31.62 -20.82
CA SER A 266 35.90 32.12 -21.43
C SER A 266 37.23 31.85 -20.71
N GLY A 267 38.16 31.18 -21.42
CA GLY A 267 39.58 31.15 -21.09
C GLY A 267 40.39 30.03 -21.77
N THR A 268 40.81 30.27 -23.02
CA THR A 268 41.62 29.43 -23.90
C THR A 268 43.07 29.20 -23.40
N SER A 269 43.64 27.99 -23.54
CA SER A 269 44.99 27.76 -24.11
C SER A 269 45.35 26.27 -24.24
N SER A 270 46.14 26.01 -25.27
CA SER A 270 46.44 24.78 -26.02
C SER A 270 47.67 23.95 -25.59
N GLY A 271 47.68 22.68 -26.00
CA GLY A 271 48.87 21.84 -26.30
C GLY A 271 48.82 20.47 -25.59
N GLY A 272 48.96 19.29 -26.20
CA GLY A 272 49.27 18.85 -27.57
C GLY A 272 50.03 17.51 -27.52
N GLY A 273 49.48 16.43 -28.10
CA GLY A 273 50.14 15.13 -28.41
C GLY A 273 50.22 14.11 -27.26
N SER A 274 49.97 12.80 -27.39
CA SER A 274 49.85 11.93 -28.56
C SER A 274 49.06 10.65 -28.24
N SER A 275 48.55 10.07 -29.32
CA SER A 275 47.71 8.89 -29.52
C SER A 275 48.18 7.54 -28.94
N ALA A 276 47.21 6.74 -28.49
CA ALA A 276 47.16 5.30 -28.77
C ALA A 276 45.72 4.85 -29.03
N THR A 277 45.55 4.13 -30.13
CA THR A 277 44.31 3.68 -30.78
C THR A 277 43.73 2.40 -30.16
N SER A 278 42.40 2.35 -30.02
CA SER A 278 41.62 1.13 -30.31
C SER A 278 40.18 1.50 -30.71
N GLN A 279 39.78 1.00 -31.87
CA GLN A 279 38.49 1.17 -32.54
C GLN A 279 37.31 0.61 -31.74
N GLY A 280 36.11 1.14 -32.01
CA GLY A 280 34.85 0.39 -31.85
C GLY A 280 33.74 1.12 -31.11
N ALA A 281 33.25 2.23 -31.66
CA ALA A 281 32.02 2.88 -31.20
C ALA A 281 30.78 2.20 -31.79
N ALA A 282 29.82 1.85 -30.94
CA ALA A 282 28.40 1.90 -31.27
C ALA A 282 27.71 2.62 -30.11
N GLY A 283 27.23 3.84 -30.39
CA GLY A 283 26.72 4.78 -29.41
C GLY A 283 25.46 4.26 -28.73
N ARG A 284 25.46 4.33 -27.39
CA ARG A 284 24.22 4.30 -26.62
C ARG A 284 23.73 5.73 -26.51
N THR A 285 22.67 6.04 -27.26
CA THR A 285 21.83 7.20 -27.03
C THR A 285 21.36 7.18 -25.58
N ALA A 286 21.85 8.13 -24.79
CA ALA A 286 21.30 8.42 -23.48
C ALA A 286 19.93 9.08 -23.68
N SER A 287 18.87 8.28 -23.63
CA SER A 287 17.54 8.79 -23.33
C SER A 287 17.57 9.36 -21.91
N GLY A 288 17.18 10.64 -21.77
CA GLY A 288 16.93 11.26 -20.47
C GLY A 288 15.89 10.46 -19.66
N PRO A 289 15.75 10.75 -18.36
CA PRO A 289 14.87 9.99 -17.49
C PRO A 289 13.44 10.02 -18.05
N PRO A 290 12.73 8.88 -18.12
CA PRO A 290 11.34 8.89 -18.53
C PRO A 290 10.53 9.69 -17.51
N SER A 291 9.68 10.57 -18.01
CA SER A 291 8.65 11.22 -17.21
C SER A 291 7.76 10.14 -16.62
N PHE A 292 7.74 10.02 -15.29
CA PHE A 292 6.81 9.17 -14.54
C PHE A 292 5.39 9.74 -14.65
N LYS A 293 4.77 9.55 -15.82
CA LYS A 293 3.34 9.61 -15.99
C LYS A 293 2.97 8.29 -16.69
N ASP A 294 2.00 7.59 -16.11
CA ASP A 294 1.32 6.40 -16.66
C ASP A 294 1.92 5.00 -16.39
N ALA A 295 3.22 4.85 -16.07
CA ALA A 295 3.79 3.50 -15.88
C ALA A 295 3.44 2.81 -14.54
N GLY A 296 3.22 3.56 -13.46
CA GLY A 296 2.88 2.99 -12.15
C GLY A 296 1.43 2.49 -12.04
N PHE A 297 0.54 3.00 -12.89
CA PHE A 297 -0.91 2.77 -12.78
C PHE A 297 -1.38 1.58 -13.61
N VAL A 298 -0.76 1.32 -14.78
CA VAL A 298 -1.06 0.13 -15.58
C VAL A 298 -0.72 -1.15 -14.82
N GLY A 299 0.31 -1.13 -13.96
CA GLY A 299 0.63 -2.27 -13.09
C GLY A 299 -0.47 -2.62 -12.09
N MET A 300 -1.10 -1.62 -11.47
CA MET A 300 -2.15 -1.79 -10.46
C MET A 300 -3.47 -2.31 -11.07
N VAL A 301 -3.86 -1.81 -12.24
CA VAL A 301 -5.06 -2.29 -12.96
C VAL A 301 -4.87 -3.75 -13.44
N PHE A 302 -3.67 -4.12 -13.89
CA PHE A 302 -3.37 -5.51 -14.25
C PHE A 302 -3.28 -6.43 -13.03
N ALA A 303 -2.77 -5.95 -11.89
CA ALA A 303 -2.74 -6.70 -10.63
C ALA A 303 -4.16 -7.03 -10.14
N LEU A 304 -5.06 -6.04 -10.13
CA LEU A 304 -6.47 -6.24 -9.75
C LEU A 304 -7.20 -7.23 -10.69
N ALA A 305 -6.97 -7.14 -12.00
CA ALA A 305 -7.57 -8.06 -12.96
C ALA A 305 -7.03 -9.50 -12.85
N THR A 306 -5.77 -9.67 -12.44
CA THR A 306 -5.15 -10.99 -12.28
C THR A 306 -5.47 -11.64 -10.92
N VAL A 307 -5.62 -10.84 -9.84
CA VAL A 307 -6.14 -11.33 -8.56
C VAL A 307 -7.59 -11.80 -8.70
N GLY A 308 -8.44 -11.06 -9.41
CA GLY A 308 -9.82 -11.50 -9.71
C GLY A 308 -9.89 -12.79 -10.54
N ALA A 309 -8.94 -13.03 -11.45
CA ALA A 309 -8.86 -14.28 -12.21
C ALA A 309 -8.31 -15.45 -11.38
N GLY A 310 -7.44 -15.19 -10.40
CA GLY A 310 -6.86 -16.20 -9.51
C GLY A 310 -7.87 -16.81 -8.54
N VAL A 311 -8.80 -16.00 -8.01
CA VAL A 311 -9.88 -16.46 -7.12
C VAL A 311 -10.86 -17.39 -7.87
N MET A 312 -11.10 -17.15 -9.17
CA MET A 312 -11.97 -17.98 -10.02
C MET A 312 -11.40 -19.38 -10.33
N VAL A 313 -10.10 -19.63 -10.08
CA VAL A 313 -9.47 -20.95 -10.33
C VAL A 313 -9.48 -21.82 -9.05
N TRP A 314 -9.96 -21.30 -7.93
CA TRP A 314 -9.94 -21.99 -6.63
C TRP A 314 -11.24 -21.83 -5.80
N LEU A 315 -12.36 -21.64 -6.50
CA LEU A 315 -13.73 -21.88 -6.01
C LEU A 315 -14.41 -22.88 -6.95
#